data_AF-A0A5D0SWH0-F1
#
_entry.id   AF-A0A5D0SWH0-F1
#
_cell.length_a   1.000
_cell.length_b   1.000
_cell.length_c   1.000
_cell.angle_alpha   90.00
_cell.angle_beta   90.00
_cell.angle_gamma   90.00
#
_symmetry.space_group_name_H-M   'P 1'
#
loop_
_entity.id
_entity.type
_entity.pdbx_description
1 polymer ?
#
loop_
_entity_poly.entity_id
_entity_poly.type
_entity_poly.pdbx_seq_one_letter_code
_entity_poly.pdbx_strand_id
1 'polypeptide(L)'
;MTAYDLAVELGLPVACLAAWAAAYCLARLSNRPAGVPAAAAAMELPGQEPPAVVSLLANQWQVTVDAAESTLLDLAARGYVELRQADADPQHTTVHLTGRSPEHLTRYERLVHDRVTERAVDGVVPLTALSFADAGRADSWSKRMRRYVIADARRLGLSRRRFSKVLVTVLSVLGVVAAAGVATGVWHLVRRTGDDQFGSVAAFVVTAAVLVGIAGRDLGERDTPAGRETATRWLGLRAWLAGHESFAELPPAAVGVWDRYLSYGAALGVTRVASRVIHLGVADRKRLWSSYGGGWRQVPVTYPAGLPRYGQALGWIVFRALLAGMIGWTLTRIVGVALLDSASGSAASASPGARWTSIDPVTLGVITFGLLLLGYAAYLVVRVVIDLVAPADVTGEVLWHQVWQVHSSDSDSSSTPVNHYLVVDDGHADQLRAWVLPQEIAGECRLGDVVTVRVRPWTRRVIRVAVHRPAPEIAEQYDDADGEETGSAGAAPGGLHPERLLSAAEVGAALGMRVSLVRPESAAEARWGARFVDGRGSTVLVVNVVAGGRMARAALLLSRSFGQALPGVGDEAYATRDRVVGRRGDVVLLVLHPQEAPGGGAALAGLLATALSRLPADVAAPRP
;
A
#
# COMPACT_ATOMS: atom_id res chain seq x y z
N MET A 1 -21.50 -37.76 -23.50
CA MET A 1 -22.25 -36.96 -22.50
C MET A 1 -23.72 -37.22 -22.67
N THR A 2 -24.40 -37.71 -21.63
CA THR A 2 -25.86 -37.79 -21.57
C THR A 2 -26.45 -36.46 -21.08
N ALA A 3 -27.74 -36.23 -21.29
CA ALA A 3 -28.43 -35.04 -20.76
C ALA A 3 -28.37 -34.98 -19.21
N TYR A 4 -28.35 -36.14 -18.55
CA TYR A 4 -28.16 -36.26 -17.11
C TYR A 4 -26.77 -35.78 -16.68
N ASP A 5 -25.71 -36.19 -17.39
CA ASP A 5 -24.35 -35.74 -17.08
C ASP A 5 -24.22 -34.23 -17.19
N LEU A 6 -24.80 -33.62 -18.24
CA LEU A 6 -24.76 -32.18 -18.47
C LEU A 6 -25.53 -31.41 -17.38
N ALA A 7 -26.67 -31.95 -16.93
CA ALA A 7 -27.45 -31.38 -15.84
C ALA A 7 -26.70 -31.40 -14.50
N VAL A 8 -25.93 -32.46 -14.21
CA VAL A 8 -25.16 -32.59 -12.95
C VAL A 8 -23.84 -31.81 -13.02
N GLU A 9 -23.10 -31.92 -14.12
CA GLU A 9 -21.76 -31.33 -14.29
C GLU A 9 -21.81 -29.81 -14.48
N LEU A 10 -22.87 -29.27 -15.11
CA LEU A 10 -23.00 -27.84 -15.40
C LEU A 10 -24.27 -27.23 -14.81
N GLY A 11 -25.42 -27.91 -14.92
CA GLY A 11 -26.70 -27.38 -14.46
C GLY A 11 -26.74 -27.12 -12.95
N LEU A 12 -26.29 -28.08 -12.14
CA LEU A 12 -26.27 -27.97 -10.68
C LEU A 12 -25.31 -26.85 -10.19
N PRO A 13 -24.03 -26.78 -10.62
CA PRO A 13 -23.14 -25.67 -10.28
C PRO A 13 -23.73 -24.31 -10.64
N VAL A 14 -24.26 -24.15 -11.86
CA VAL A 14 -24.82 -22.89 -12.33
C VAL A 14 -26.05 -22.49 -11.50
N ALA A 15 -26.96 -23.42 -11.22
CA ALA A 15 -28.14 -23.16 -10.41
C ALA A 15 -27.78 -22.73 -8.98
N CYS A 16 -26.82 -23.42 -8.35
CA CYS A 16 -26.34 -23.09 -7.00
C CYS A 16 -25.69 -21.70 -6.93
N LEU A 17 -24.82 -21.37 -7.89
CA LEU A 17 -24.16 -20.06 -7.96
C LEU A 17 -25.16 -18.95 -8.27
N ALA A 18 -26.11 -19.18 -9.19
CA ALA A 18 -27.16 -18.23 -9.52
C ALA A 18 -28.09 -17.96 -8.32
N ALA A 19 -28.47 -18.99 -7.57
CA ALA A 19 -29.29 -18.84 -6.36
C ALA A 19 -28.56 -18.01 -5.30
N TRP A 20 -27.27 -18.29 -5.06
CA TRP A 20 -26.46 -17.49 -4.14
C TRP A 20 -26.32 -16.04 -4.60
N ALA A 21 -26.02 -15.82 -5.88
CA ALA A 21 -25.89 -14.49 -6.45
C ALA A 21 -27.20 -13.69 -6.37
N ALA A 22 -28.34 -14.34 -6.64
CA ALA A 22 -29.66 -13.74 -6.48
C ALA A 22 -29.94 -13.35 -5.02
N ALA A 23 -29.64 -14.23 -4.06
CA ALA A 23 -29.78 -13.93 -2.64
C ALA A 23 -28.89 -12.76 -2.20
N TYR A 24 -27.63 -12.72 -2.65
CA TYR A 24 -26.71 -11.62 -2.39
C TYR A 24 -27.17 -10.29 -3.01
N CYS A 25 -27.63 -10.32 -4.27
CA CYS A 25 -28.18 -9.14 -4.96
C CYS A 25 -29.43 -8.61 -4.25
N LEU A 26 -30.36 -9.50 -3.88
CA LEU A 26 -31.57 -9.14 -3.13
C LEU A 26 -31.20 -8.52 -1.77
N ALA A 27 -30.26 -9.13 -1.04
CA ALA A 27 -29.76 -8.58 0.21
C ALA A 27 -29.15 -7.18 0.03
N ARG A 28 -28.41 -6.95 -1.07
CA ARG A 28 -27.81 -5.64 -1.39
C ARG A 28 -28.88 -4.59 -1.71
N LEU A 29 -29.93 -4.97 -2.44
CA LEU A 29 -31.06 -4.11 -2.82
C LEU A 29 -31.90 -3.73 -1.60
N SER A 30 -32.30 -4.71 -0.79
CA SER A 30 -33.15 -4.50 0.39
C SER A 30 -32.44 -3.76 1.52
N ASN A 31 -31.11 -3.79 1.55
CA ASN A 31 -30.30 -3.03 2.52
C ASN A 31 -29.60 -1.83 1.86
N ARG A 32 -30.17 -1.22 0.81
CA ARG A 32 -29.69 0.09 0.33
C ARG A 32 -29.95 1.17 1.40
N PRO A 33 -29.01 2.08 1.64
CA PRO A 33 -29.28 3.22 2.52
C PRO A 33 -30.42 4.06 1.94
N ALA A 34 -31.34 4.50 2.79
CA ALA A 34 -32.42 5.38 2.36
C ALA A 34 -31.87 6.78 2.00
N GLY A 35 -32.41 7.38 0.94
CA GLY A 35 -32.23 8.82 0.71
C GLY A 35 -32.96 9.60 1.80
N VAL A 36 -32.25 10.53 2.46
CA VAL A 36 -32.82 11.34 3.54
C VAL A 36 -33.20 12.71 2.98
N PRO A 37 -34.47 13.12 3.02
CA PRO A 37 -34.88 14.47 2.63
C PRO A 37 -34.45 15.50 3.67
N ALA A 38 -34.19 16.73 3.23
CA ALA A 38 -33.90 17.84 4.13
C ALA A 38 -35.18 18.32 4.86
N ALA A 39 -35.05 18.68 6.14
CA ALA A 39 -36.06 19.47 6.84
C ALA A 39 -36.16 20.89 6.23
N ALA A 40 -37.16 21.66 6.68
CA ALA A 40 -37.19 23.10 6.42
C ALA A 40 -35.88 23.75 6.89
N ALA A 41 -35.40 24.74 6.12
CA ALA A 41 -34.16 25.44 6.43
C ALA A 41 -34.26 26.12 7.81
N ALA A 42 -33.34 25.79 8.72
CA ALA A 42 -33.32 26.30 10.08
C ALA A 42 -31.91 26.75 10.47
N MET A 43 -31.82 27.87 11.19
CA MET A 43 -30.57 28.48 11.66
C MET A 43 -30.06 27.85 12.96
N GLU A 44 -30.96 27.31 13.78
CA GLU A 44 -30.59 26.72 15.06
C GLU A 44 -29.82 25.41 14.87
N LEU A 45 -28.77 25.20 15.66
CA LEU A 45 -28.00 23.96 15.64
C LEU A 45 -28.89 22.79 16.12
N PRO A 46 -29.13 21.77 15.27
CA PRO A 46 -30.10 20.71 15.59
C PRO A 46 -29.77 19.80 16.78
N GLY A 47 -28.51 19.76 17.21
CA GLY A 47 -28.04 18.81 18.21
C GLY A 47 -26.57 18.97 18.56
N GLN A 48 -26.08 18.07 19.41
CA GLN A 48 -24.69 18.05 19.91
C GLN A 48 -23.85 16.96 19.26
N GLU A 49 -24.34 16.31 18.20
CA GLU A 49 -23.59 15.28 17.50
C GLU A 49 -22.26 15.87 16.97
N PRO A 50 -21.13 15.16 17.10
CA PRO A 50 -19.85 15.65 16.62
C PRO A 50 -19.88 15.88 15.09
N PRO A 51 -19.19 16.90 14.56
CA PRO A 51 -19.23 17.22 13.12
C PRO A 51 -18.80 16.07 12.20
N ALA A 52 -17.86 15.22 12.62
CA ALA A 52 -17.48 14.02 11.86
C ALA A 52 -18.64 13.03 11.70
N VAL A 53 -19.46 12.87 12.73
CA VAL A 53 -20.66 12.03 12.69
C VAL A 53 -21.72 12.68 11.81
N VAL A 54 -21.91 14.00 11.90
CA VAL A 54 -22.83 14.74 11.01
C VAL A 54 -22.42 14.60 9.54
N SER A 55 -21.12 14.64 9.25
CA SER A 55 -20.59 14.40 7.90
C SER A 55 -20.96 13.01 7.38
N LEU A 56 -20.86 11.97 8.21
CA LEU A 56 -21.32 10.62 7.87
C LEU A 56 -22.81 10.61 7.53
N LEU A 57 -23.64 11.28 8.35
CA LEU A 57 -25.10 11.33 8.15
C LEU A 57 -25.47 12.06 6.85
N ALA A 58 -24.83 13.19 6.56
CA ALA A 58 -25.11 14.02 5.40
C ALA A 58 -24.62 13.39 4.09
N ASN A 59 -23.55 12.59 4.13
CA ASN A 59 -22.94 11.93 2.99
C ASN A 59 -23.43 10.49 2.79
N GLN A 60 -24.73 10.24 3.01
CA GLN A 60 -25.37 8.93 2.77
C GLN A 60 -24.65 7.78 3.48
N TRP A 61 -24.26 7.98 4.74
CA TRP A 61 -23.63 6.96 5.58
C TRP A 61 -22.23 6.55 5.08
N GLN A 62 -21.54 7.48 4.39
CA GLN A 62 -20.15 7.34 3.97
C GLN A 62 -19.28 8.38 4.67
N VAL A 63 -18.13 7.94 5.20
CA VAL A 63 -17.12 8.85 5.75
C VAL A 63 -16.31 9.43 4.60
N THR A 64 -16.40 10.74 4.41
CA THR A 64 -15.63 11.51 3.43
C THR A 64 -14.46 12.24 4.10
N VAL A 65 -13.65 12.96 3.31
CA VAL A 65 -12.56 13.80 3.83
C VAL A 65 -13.10 14.90 4.75
N ASP A 66 -14.32 15.37 4.49
CA ASP A 66 -15.04 16.39 5.28
C ASP A 66 -15.12 16.02 6.78
N ALA A 67 -15.13 14.73 7.13
CA ALA A 67 -15.16 14.30 8.53
C ALA A 67 -13.89 14.74 9.28
N ALA A 68 -12.72 14.68 8.63
CA ALA A 68 -11.46 15.13 9.23
C ALA A 68 -11.38 16.66 9.27
N GLU A 69 -11.81 17.33 8.19
CA GLU A 69 -11.79 18.79 8.08
C GLU A 69 -12.72 19.45 9.12
N SER A 70 -13.96 18.97 9.20
CA SER A 70 -14.94 19.44 10.18
C SER A 70 -14.49 19.19 11.62
N THR A 71 -13.80 18.06 11.88
CA THR A 71 -13.21 17.79 13.18
C THR A 71 -12.13 18.82 13.54
N LEU A 72 -11.25 19.17 12.60
CA LEU A 72 -10.21 20.18 12.85
C LEU A 72 -10.82 21.55 13.17
N LEU A 73 -11.83 21.95 12.40
CA LEU A 73 -12.56 23.21 12.64
C LEU A 73 -13.29 23.17 13.99
N ASP A 74 -13.85 22.03 14.39
CA ASP A 74 -14.52 21.88 15.68
C ASP A 74 -13.55 21.94 16.86
N LEU A 75 -12.34 21.39 16.70
CA LEU A 75 -11.27 21.54 17.67
C LEU A 75 -10.84 23.00 17.82
N ALA A 76 -10.86 23.75 16.72
CA ALA A 76 -10.57 25.18 16.73
C ALA A 76 -11.67 25.99 17.43
N ALA A 77 -12.94 25.72 17.09
CA ALA A 77 -14.12 26.26 17.75
C ALA A 77 -14.10 26.03 19.29
N ARG A 78 -13.69 24.83 19.73
CA ARG A 78 -13.55 24.49 21.16
C ARG A 78 -12.26 24.98 21.82
N GLY A 79 -11.36 25.64 21.07
CA GLY A 79 -10.12 26.23 21.58
C GLY A 79 -9.01 25.23 21.92
N TYR A 80 -9.03 24.02 21.37
CA TYR A 80 -7.89 23.09 21.44
C TYR A 80 -6.76 23.49 20.48
N VAL A 81 -7.13 24.12 19.38
CA VAL A 81 -6.21 24.75 18.42
C VAL A 81 -6.75 26.12 18.05
N GLU A 82 -5.92 26.98 17.49
CA GLU A 82 -6.33 28.29 16.97
C GLU A 82 -5.93 28.39 15.50
N LEU A 83 -6.86 28.82 14.64
CA LEU A 83 -6.59 29.05 13.22
C LEU A 83 -6.34 30.53 12.99
N ARG A 84 -5.13 30.88 12.52
CA ARG A 84 -4.76 32.26 12.20
C ARG A 84 -4.48 32.39 10.72
N GLN A 85 -4.98 33.46 10.11
CA GLN A 85 -4.70 33.80 8.73
C GLN A 85 -3.86 35.08 8.72
N ALA A 86 -2.64 34.99 8.20
CA ALA A 86 -1.68 36.09 8.23
C ALA A 86 -1.97 37.18 7.17
N ASP A 87 -2.57 36.80 6.04
CA ASP A 87 -2.86 37.70 4.92
C ASP A 87 -4.24 37.41 4.30
N ALA A 88 -4.54 37.95 3.11
CA ALA A 88 -5.83 37.74 2.46
C ALA A 88 -5.97 36.35 1.80
N ASP A 89 -4.88 35.60 1.63
CA ASP A 89 -4.89 34.27 1.01
C ASP A 89 -5.23 33.19 2.04
N PRO A 90 -6.37 32.48 1.89
CA PRO A 90 -6.73 31.39 2.79
C PRO A 90 -5.67 30.27 2.87
N GLN A 91 -4.84 30.08 1.83
CA GLN A 91 -3.81 29.04 1.81
C GLN A 91 -2.69 29.25 2.84
N HIS A 92 -2.50 30.48 3.31
CA HIS A 92 -1.50 30.83 4.33
C HIS A 92 -2.05 30.76 5.76
N THR A 93 -3.20 30.11 5.95
CA THR A 93 -3.74 29.85 7.28
C THR A 93 -2.88 28.85 8.05
N THR A 94 -2.49 29.21 9.27
CA THR A 94 -1.72 28.39 10.21
C THR A 94 -2.56 27.92 11.38
N VAL A 95 -2.26 26.72 11.86
CA VAL A 95 -2.80 26.15 13.10
C VAL A 95 -1.80 26.38 14.22
N HIS A 96 -2.28 26.89 15.34
CA HIS A 96 -1.51 27.12 16.56
C HIS A 96 -2.04 26.21 17.66
N LEU A 97 -1.14 25.49 18.34
CA LEU A 97 -1.50 24.72 19.52
C LEU A 97 -1.74 25.68 20.70
N THR A 98 -2.87 25.52 21.40
CA THR A 98 -3.19 26.37 22.57
C THR A 98 -2.60 25.82 23.88
N GLY A 99 -2.07 24.60 23.87
CA GLY A 99 -1.54 23.91 25.06
C GLY A 99 -2.64 23.31 25.96
N ARG A 100 -3.91 23.37 25.55
CA ARG A 100 -5.03 22.77 26.30
C ARG A 100 -4.97 21.24 26.25
N SER A 101 -5.12 20.59 27.41
CA SER A 101 -5.08 19.12 27.54
C SER A 101 -6.24 18.44 26.78
N PRO A 102 -5.99 17.39 25.95
CA PRO A 102 -6.99 16.72 25.14
C PRO A 102 -7.82 15.66 25.90
N GLU A 103 -8.20 15.93 27.15
CA GLU A 103 -8.82 14.94 28.06
C GLU A 103 -10.24 14.49 27.63
N HIS A 104 -11.01 15.39 27.00
CA HIS A 104 -12.39 15.12 26.61
C HIS A 104 -12.56 14.87 25.10
N LEU A 105 -11.48 14.57 24.38
CA LEU A 105 -11.54 14.30 22.95
C LEU A 105 -11.95 12.85 22.66
N THR A 106 -12.82 12.68 21.68
CA THR A 106 -13.11 11.35 21.11
C THR A 106 -11.88 10.77 20.41
N ARG A 107 -11.90 9.46 20.09
CA ARG A 107 -10.75 8.79 19.45
C ARG A 107 -10.32 9.43 18.11
N TYR A 108 -11.28 9.86 17.30
CA TYR A 108 -10.97 10.52 16.02
C TYR A 108 -10.61 12.00 16.17
N GLU A 109 -11.17 12.71 17.15
CA GLU A 109 -10.74 14.06 17.49
C GLU A 109 -9.29 14.08 17.96
N ARG A 110 -8.93 13.12 18.84
CA ARG A 110 -7.56 12.92 19.28
C ARG A 110 -6.65 12.58 18.09
N LEU A 111 -7.11 11.72 17.18
CA LEU A 111 -6.36 11.38 15.96
C LEU A 111 -6.03 12.61 15.09
N VAL A 112 -6.93 13.60 15.02
CA VAL A 112 -6.70 14.87 14.30
C VAL A 112 -5.81 15.81 15.13
N HIS A 113 -6.04 15.94 16.42
CA HIS A 113 -5.22 16.75 17.32
C HIS A 113 -3.76 16.27 17.38
N ASP A 114 -3.55 14.96 17.51
CA ASP A 114 -2.23 14.33 17.53
C ASP A 114 -1.52 14.56 16.19
N ARG A 115 -2.26 14.59 15.07
CA ARG A 115 -1.69 14.92 13.76
C ARG A 115 -1.18 16.37 13.69
N VAL A 116 -1.94 17.32 14.24
CA VAL A 116 -1.49 18.72 14.35
C VAL A 116 -0.26 18.80 15.25
N THR A 117 -0.29 18.10 16.39
CA THR A 117 0.80 18.07 17.37
C THR A 117 2.08 17.48 16.79
N GLU A 118 1.98 16.36 16.07
CA GLU A 118 3.09 15.70 15.38
C GLU A 118 3.76 16.62 14.36
N ARG A 119 2.98 17.46 13.68
CA ARG A 119 3.46 18.39 12.65
C ARG A 119 3.76 19.77 13.19
N ALA A 120 3.55 20.06 14.46
CA ALA A 120 3.81 21.39 14.99
C ALA A 120 5.32 21.58 15.17
N VAL A 121 5.85 22.67 14.63
CA VAL A 121 7.20 23.16 14.96
C VAL A 121 7.03 24.47 15.70
N ASP A 122 7.59 24.55 16.90
CA ASP A 122 7.36 25.65 17.84
C ASP A 122 5.87 25.97 18.08
N GLY A 123 5.03 24.92 18.08
CA GLY A 123 3.59 25.03 18.31
C GLY A 123 2.77 25.51 17.12
N VAL A 124 3.38 25.63 15.93
CA VAL A 124 2.71 26.15 14.71
C VAL A 124 2.86 25.18 13.53
N VAL A 125 1.79 25.05 12.74
CA VAL A 125 1.79 24.28 11.48
C VAL A 125 0.88 24.92 10.42
N PRO A 126 1.34 25.14 9.18
CA PRO A 126 0.48 25.55 8.07
C PRO A 126 -0.59 24.49 7.77
N LEU A 127 -1.84 24.90 7.48
CA LEU A 127 -2.93 23.94 7.21
C LEU A 127 -2.61 22.96 6.07
N THR A 128 -1.98 23.47 5.00
CA THR A 128 -1.59 22.66 3.84
C THR A 128 -0.42 21.71 4.15
N ALA A 129 0.32 21.95 5.24
CA ALA A 129 1.37 21.09 5.76
C ALA A 129 0.85 19.94 6.64
N LEU A 130 -0.46 19.82 6.87
CA LEU A 130 -1.03 18.66 7.60
C LEU A 130 -1.10 17.38 6.74
N SER A 131 -0.96 17.52 5.42
CA SER A 131 -0.97 16.44 4.44
C SER A 131 0.17 15.43 4.63
N PHE A 132 -0.05 14.19 4.19
CA PHE A 132 0.87 13.07 4.34
C PHE A 132 1.82 12.97 3.13
N ALA A 133 3.11 12.82 3.40
CA ALA A 133 4.08 12.55 2.35
C ALA A 133 4.01 11.08 1.86
N ASP A 134 3.59 10.16 2.73
CA ASP A 134 3.42 8.74 2.42
C ASP A 134 1.95 8.37 2.19
N ALA A 135 1.67 7.72 1.06
CA ALA A 135 0.31 7.30 0.69
C ALA A 135 -0.22 6.15 1.56
N GLY A 136 0.64 5.23 2.01
CA GLY A 136 0.25 4.12 2.89
C GLY A 136 -0.14 4.63 4.29
N ARG A 137 0.58 5.64 4.79
CA ARG A 137 0.30 6.33 6.05
C ARG A 137 -1.01 7.13 5.96
N ALA A 138 -1.27 7.81 4.84
CA ALA A 138 -2.55 8.47 4.61
C ALA A 138 -3.73 7.48 4.60
N ASP A 139 -3.58 6.34 3.90
CA ASP A 139 -4.62 5.30 3.82
C ASP A 139 -4.88 4.66 5.20
N SER A 140 -3.84 4.26 5.93
CA SER A 140 -3.98 3.71 7.29
C SER A 140 -4.60 4.71 8.27
N TRP A 141 -4.19 5.98 8.22
CA TRP A 141 -4.79 7.05 9.03
C TRP A 141 -6.28 7.25 8.69
N SER A 142 -6.64 7.32 7.41
CA SER A 142 -8.04 7.49 6.98
C SER A 142 -8.91 6.28 7.35
N LYS A 143 -8.37 5.05 7.29
CA LYS A 143 -9.04 3.83 7.77
C LYS A 143 -9.33 3.88 9.26
N ARG A 144 -8.39 4.39 10.09
CA ARG A 144 -8.61 4.59 11.53
C ARG A 144 -9.67 5.66 11.78
N MET A 145 -9.58 6.80 11.11
CA MET A 145 -10.59 7.87 11.17
C MET A 145 -11.99 7.32 10.88
N ARG A 146 -12.15 6.63 9.73
CA ARG A 146 -13.40 5.97 9.35
C ARG A 146 -13.90 5.00 10.41
N ARG A 147 -13.02 4.15 10.95
CA ARG A 147 -13.36 3.16 11.97
C ARG A 147 -13.90 3.84 13.24
N TYR A 148 -13.22 4.87 13.74
CA TYR A 148 -13.61 5.58 14.95
C TYR A 148 -14.89 6.39 14.79
N VAL A 149 -15.08 7.06 13.64
CA VAL A 149 -16.33 7.79 13.34
C VAL A 149 -17.52 6.84 13.25
N ILE A 150 -17.37 5.70 12.56
CA ILE A 150 -18.44 4.69 12.48
C ILE A 150 -18.74 4.09 13.86
N ALA A 151 -17.72 3.79 14.66
CA ALA A 151 -17.90 3.27 16.01
C ALA A 151 -18.70 4.23 16.90
N ASP A 152 -18.39 5.53 16.83
CA ASP A 152 -19.13 6.56 17.56
C ASP A 152 -20.57 6.72 17.05
N ALA A 153 -20.77 6.83 15.74
CA ALA A 153 -22.09 6.93 15.14
C ALA A 153 -23.00 5.72 15.46
N ARG A 154 -22.43 4.52 15.59
CA ARG A 154 -23.15 3.32 16.05
C ARG A 154 -23.43 3.35 17.55
N ARG A 155 -22.48 3.82 18.38
CA ARG A 155 -22.66 4.00 19.82
C ARG A 155 -23.81 4.96 20.13
N LEU A 156 -23.94 6.03 19.33
CA LEU A 156 -25.05 6.97 19.41
C LEU A 156 -26.37 6.42 18.84
N GLY A 157 -26.38 5.19 18.30
CA GLY A 157 -27.55 4.57 17.70
C GLY A 157 -28.00 5.21 16.39
N LEU A 158 -27.18 6.05 15.77
CA LEU A 158 -27.52 6.81 14.56
C LEU A 158 -27.29 5.98 13.29
N SER A 159 -26.25 5.14 13.27
CA SER A 159 -25.93 4.26 12.14
C SER A 159 -25.91 2.79 12.54
N ARG A 160 -26.01 1.91 11.55
CA ARG A 160 -25.82 0.47 11.74
C ARG A 160 -25.16 -0.15 10.52
N ARG A 161 -24.54 -1.33 10.71
CA ARG A 161 -23.98 -2.12 9.61
C ARG A 161 -25.01 -2.34 8.52
N ARG A 162 -24.59 -2.15 7.26
CA ARG A 162 -25.43 -2.45 6.11
C ARG A 162 -25.81 -3.93 6.08
N PHE A 163 -24.82 -4.81 6.21
CA PHE A 163 -25.02 -6.24 6.42
C PHE A 163 -24.78 -6.59 7.89
N SER A 164 -25.82 -7.07 8.57
CA SER A 164 -25.68 -7.54 9.95
C SER A 164 -24.78 -8.78 10.01
N LYS A 165 -24.17 -9.05 11.17
CA LYS A 165 -23.37 -10.27 11.38
C LYS A 165 -24.18 -11.52 10.99
N VAL A 166 -25.46 -11.56 11.37
CA VAL A 166 -26.40 -12.64 11.01
C VAL A 166 -26.56 -12.80 9.50
N LEU A 167 -26.77 -11.71 8.76
CA LEU A 167 -26.93 -11.76 7.30
C LEU A 167 -25.66 -12.25 6.61
N VAL A 168 -24.49 -11.79 7.06
CA VAL A 168 -23.18 -12.29 6.57
C VAL A 168 -23.06 -13.78 6.84
N THR A 169 -23.41 -14.25 8.04
CA THR A 169 -23.39 -15.68 8.38
C THR A 169 -24.33 -16.49 7.49
N VAL A 170 -25.56 -16.02 7.27
CA VAL A 170 -26.53 -16.69 6.38
C VAL A 170 -26.00 -16.77 4.94
N LEU A 171 -25.48 -15.66 4.39
CA LEU A 171 -24.90 -15.65 3.05
C LEU A 171 -23.63 -16.51 2.94
N SER A 172 -22.85 -16.59 4.02
CA SER A 172 -21.67 -17.45 4.09
C SER A 172 -22.06 -18.93 4.09
N VAL A 173 -23.05 -19.33 4.90
CA VAL A 173 -23.59 -20.70 4.92
C VAL A 173 -24.18 -21.06 3.56
N LEU A 174 -24.95 -20.16 2.96
CA LEU A 174 -25.51 -20.36 1.62
C LEU A 174 -24.41 -20.46 0.56
N GLY A 175 -23.30 -19.75 0.74
CA GLY A 175 -22.11 -19.84 -0.11
C GLY A 175 -21.41 -21.20 0.01
N VAL A 176 -21.30 -21.74 1.22
CA VAL A 176 -20.77 -23.10 1.45
C VAL A 176 -21.69 -24.16 0.83
N VAL A 177 -23.01 -24.00 0.92
CA VAL A 177 -23.98 -24.89 0.26
C VAL A 177 -23.84 -24.81 -1.26
N ALA A 178 -23.71 -23.61 -1.82
CA ALA A 178 -23.49 -23.45 -3.25
C ALA A 178 -22.17 -24.09 -3.72
N ALA A 179 -21.10 -23.94 -2.93
CA ALA A 179 -19.81 -24.58 -3.18
C ALA A 179 -19.90 -26.12 -3.15
N ALA A 180 -20.73 -26.70 -2.29
CA ALA A 180 -20.98 -28.14 -2.28
C ALA A 180 -21.67 -28.62 -3.57
N GLY A 181 -22.61 -27.82 -4.11
CA GLY A 181 -23.21 -28.06 -5.42
C GLY A 181 -22.20 -28.06 -6.56
N VAL A 182 -21.29 -27.08 -6.58
CA VAL A 182 -20.16 -27.03 -7.53
C VAL A 182 -19.26 -28.26 -7.39
N ALA A 183 -18.87 -28.61 -6.17
CA ALA A 183 -18.02 -29.76 -5.89
C ALA A 183 -18.65 -31.09 -6.33
N THR A 184 -19.98 -31.21 -6.22
CA THR A 184 -20.73 -32.39 -6.64
C THR A 184 -20.69 -32.54 -8.17
N GLY A 185 -20.89 -31.44 -8.91
CA GLY A 185 -20.75 -31.44 -10.38
C GLY A 185 -19.34 -31.80 -10.83
N VAL A 186 -18.31 -31.22 -10.20
CA VAL A 186 -16.90 -31.53 -10.50
C VAL A 186 -16.54 -32.97 -10.15
N TRP A 187 -17.02 -33.49 -9.02
CA TRP A 187 -16.79 -34.88 -8.63
C TRP A 187 -17.42 -35.87 -9.61
N HIS A 188 -18.62 -35.57 -10.12
CA HIS A 188 -19.25 -36.39 -11.15
C HIS A 188 -18.42 -36.43 -12.43
N LEU A 189 -17.93 -35.27 -12.87
CA LEU A 189 -17.04 -35.15 -14.04
C LEU A 189 -15.75 -35.94 -13.86
N VAL A 190 -15.05 -35.72 -12.74
CA VAL A 190 -13.76 -36.38 -12.43
C VAL A 190 -13.90 -37.91 -12.36
N ARG A 191 -14.98 -38.40 -11.72
CA ARG A 191 -15.26 -39.85 -11.68
C ARG A 191 -15.48 -40.45 -13.07
N ARG A 192 -16.02 -39.68 -14.00
CA ARG A 192 -16.29 -40.12 -15.37
C ARG A 192 -15.02 -40.10 -16.23
N THR A 193 -14.19 -39.05 -16.10
CA THR A 193 -13.00 -38.87 -16.92
C THR A 193 -11.77 -39.63 -16.40
N GLY A 194 -11.81 -40.11 -15.16
CA GLY A 194 -10.69 -40.82 -14.52
C GLY A 194 -9.55 -39.88 -14.10
N ASP A 195 -9.87 -38.60 -13.93
CA ASP A 195 -8.93 -37.53 -13.58
C ASP A 195 -8.70 -37.45 -12.05
N ASP A 196 -7.86 -36.52 -11.60
CA ASP A 196 -7.47 -36.41 -10.19
C ASP A 196 -8.67 -36.18 -9.23
N GLN A 197 -8.85 -37.10 -8.28
CA GLN A 197 -9.94 -37.11 -7.31
C GLN A 197 -9.93 -35.88 -6.37
N PHE A 198 -8.81 -35.18 -6.26
CA PHE A 198 -8.71 -33.95 -5.46
C PHE A 198 -9.36 -32.72 -6.12
N GLY A 199 -9.70 -32.78 -7.41
CA GLY A 199 -10.32 -31.66 -8.14
C GLY A 199 -11.63 -31.15 -7.54
N SER A 200 -12.47 -32.05 -7.00
CA SER A 200 -13.74 -31.66 -6.36
C SER A 200 -13.54 -30.96 -5.01
N VAL A 201 -12.54 -31.39 -4.24
CA VAL A 201 -12.18 -30.76 -2.96
C VAL A 201 -11.60 -29.37 -3.21
N ALA A 202 -10.72 -29.22 -4.21
CA ALA A 202 -10.19 -27.93 -4.63
C ALA A 202 -11.31 -26.98 -5.07
N ALA A 203 -12.24 -27.47 -5.91
CA ALA A 203 -13.40 -26.70 -6.37
C ALA A 203 -14.30 -26.25 -5.20
N PHE A 204 -14.54 -27.11 -4.21
CA PHE A 204 -15.27 -26.75 -2.99
C PHE A 204 -14.57 -25.63 -2.23
N VAL A 205 -13.29 -25.82 -1.89
CA VAL A 205 -12.53 -24.89 -1.03
C VAL A 205 -12.41 -23.52 -1.68
N VAL A 206 -12.04 -23.48 -2.97
CA VAL A 206 -11.91 -22.21 -3.71
C VAL A 206 -13.26 -21.50 -3.82
N THR A 207 -14.32 -22.21 -4.21
CA THR A 207 -15.66 -21.61 -4.34
C THR A 207 -16.17 -21.10 -2.99
N ALA A 208 -16.07 -21.90 -1.94
CA ALA A 208 -16.49 -21.52 -0.59
C ALA A 208 -15.70 -20.28 -0.10
N ALA A 209 -14.38 -20.27 -0.26
CA ALA A 209 -13.54 -19.14 0.13
C ALA A 209 -13.93 -17.86 -0.60
N VAL A 210 -14.17 -17.93 -1.92
CA VAL A 210 -14.60 -16.78 -2.73
C VAL A 210 -15.97 -16.27 -2.28
N LEU A 211 -16.97 -17.14 -2.14
CA LEU A 211 -18.33 -16.72 -1.77
C LEU A 211 -18.42 -16.17 -0.34
N VAL A 212 -17.72 -16.80 0.62
CA VAL A 212 -17.59 -16.29 2.00
C VAL A 212 -16.85 -14.95 2.00
N GLY A 213 -15.78 -14.83 1.21
CA GLY A 213 -15.04 -13.57 1.05
C GLY A 213 -15.92 -12.44 0.48
N ILE A 214 -16.77 -12.73 -0.51
CA ILE A 214 -17.72 -11.74 -1.04
C ILE A 214 -18.78 -11.38 0.02
N ALA A 215 -19.34 -12.37 0.72
CA ALA A 215 -20.35 -12.15 1.77
C ALA A 215 -19.80 -11.31 2.94
N GLY A 216 -18.52 -11.47 3.27
CA GLY A 216 -17.83 -10.77 4.37
C GLY A 216 -17.31 -9.38 4.04
N ARG A 217 -17.45 -8.88 2.80
CA ARG A 217 -16.97 -7.54 2.43
C ARG A 217 -17.72 -6.46 3.23
N ASP A 218 -16.96 -5.47 3.73
CA ASP A 218 -17.55 -4.27 4.34
C ASP A 218 -18.22 -3.41 3.27
N LEU A 219 -19.56 -3.46 3.25
CA LEU A 219 -20.40 -2.68 2.33
C LEU A 219 -20.81 -1.31 2.90
N GLY A 220 -20.22 -0.91 4.04
CA GLY A 220 -20.47 0.36 4.71
C GLY A 220 -21.64 0.34 5.68
N GLU A 221 -22.09 1.54 6.03
CA GLU A 221 -23.18 1.78 6.98
C GLU A 221 -24.52 1.98 6.29
N ARG A 222 -25.58 1.89 7.08
CA ARG A 222 -26.94 2.29 6.70
C ARG A 222 -27.62 2.99 7.86
N ASP A 223 -28.75 3.60 7.53
CA ASP A 223 -29.58 4.37 8.43
C ASP A 223 -30.28 3.53 9.51
N THR A 224 -30.52 4.20 10.63
CA THR A 224 -31.48 3.84 11.69
C THR A 224 -32.62 4.87 11.70
N PRO A 225 -33.79 4.59 12.33
CA PRO A 225 -34.85 5.58 12.46
C PRO A 225 -34.38 6.90 13.10
N ALA A 226 -33.66 6.84 14.23
CA ALA A 226 -33.11 8.01 14.91
C ALA A 226 -32.05 8.73 14.07
N GLY A 227 -31.22 7.97 13.36
CA GLY A 227 -30.24 8.49 12.43
C GLY A 227 -30.86 9.26 11.27
N ARG A 228 -31.94 8.74 10.67
CA ARG A 228 -32.65 9.45 9.59
C ARG A 228 -33.23 10.76 10.08
N GLU A 229 -33.90 10.75 11.24
CA GLU A 229 -34.49 11.96 11.81
C GLU A 229 -33.42 13.02 12.08
N THR A 230 -32.30 12.62 12.66
CA THR A 230 -31.16 13.49 12.94
C THR A 230 -30.55 14.03 11.64
N ALA A 231 -30.32 13.16 10.65
CA ALA A 231 -29.85 13.56 9.32
C ALA A 231 -30.79 14.56 8.64
N THR A 232 -32.11 14.38 8.73
CA THR A 232 -33.12 15.30 8.19
C THR A 232 -32.96 16.71 8.78
N ARG A 233 -32.77 16.82 10.10
CA ARG A 233 -32.56 18.14 10.76
C ARG A 233 -31.24 18.78 10.33
N TRP A 234 -30.15 18.02 10.29
CA TRP A 234 -28.84 18.52 9.83
C TRP A 234 -28.83 18.92 8.35
N LEU A 235 -29.59 18.24 7.50
CA LEU A 235 -29.80 18.64 6.10
C LEU A 235 -30.66 19.91 5.99
N GLY A 236 -31.55 20.18 6.95
CA GLY A 236 -32.22 21.49 7.07
C GLY A 236 -31.23 22.62 7.39
N LEU A 237 -30.30 22.40 8.32
CA LEU A 237 -29.20 23.36 8.57
C LEU A 237 -28.33 23.56 7.33
N ARG A 238 -28.02 22.49 6.59
CA ARG A 238 -27.29 22.56 5.31
C ARG A 238 -27.98 23.50 4.32
N ALA A 239 -29.30 23.37 4.19
CA ALA A 239 -30.09 24.22 3.28
C ALA A 239 -30.03 25.69 3.72
N TRP A 240 -30.09 25.98 5.02
CA TRP A 240 -29.94 27.34 5.54
C TRP A 240 -28.55 27.92 5.28
N LEU A 241 -27.48 27.19 5.63
CA LEU A 241 -26.09 27.61 5.42
C LEU A 241 -25.77 27.83 3.93
N ALA A 242 -26.25 26.93 3.06
CA ALA A 242 -26.06 27.06 1.61
C ALA A 242 -26.80 28.28 1.02
N GLY A 243 -27.88 28.73 1.66
CA GLY A 243 -28.61 29.94 1.27
C GLY A 243 -27.97 31.24 1.75
N HIS A 244 -26.97 31.18 2.63
CA HIS A 244 -26.29 32.37 3.15
C HIS A 244 -25.22 32.85 2.17
N GLU A 245 -25.36 34.09 1.67
CA GLU A 245 -24.39 34.69 0.77
C GLU A 245 -23.00 34.71 1.43
N SER A 246 -21.96 34.36 0.67
CA SER A 246 -20.55 34.27 1.09
C SER A 246 -20.15 33.14 2.05
N PHE A 247 -21.06 32.35 2.62
CA PHE A 247 -20.66 31.28 3.57
C PHE A 247 -19.69 30.26 2.95
N ALA A 248 -19.90 29.92 1.67
CA ALA A 248 -19.01 29.02 0.94
C ALA A 248 -17.60 29.58 0.69
N GLU A 249 -17.43 30.91 0.77
CA GLU A 249 -16.15 31.61 0.54
C GLU A 249 -15.39 31.88 1.85
N LEU A 250 -15.95 31.52 3.00
CA LEU A 250 -15.30 31.77 4.29
C LEU A 250 -13.98 30.97 4.40
N PRO A 251 -12.88 31.62 4.82
CA PRO A 251 -11.63 30.93 5.08
C PRO A 251 -11.71 30.09 6.37
N PRO A 252 -10.80 29.11 6.56
CA PRO A 252 -10.78 28.30 7.79
C PRO A 252 -10.67 29.14 9.08
N ALA A 253 -9.92 30.24 9.06
CA ALA A 253 -9.76 31.14 10.21
C ALA A 253 -11.07 31.85 10.63
N ALA A 254 -12.08 31.88 9.75
CA ALA A 254 -13.41 32.41 10.09
C ALA A 254 -14.10 31.60 11.20
N VAL A 255 -13.56 30.43 11.59
CA VAL A 255 -14.01 29.69 12.77
C VAL A 255 -13.94 30.51 14.05
N GLY A 256 -13.05 31.51 14.14
CA GLY A 256 -13.02 32.41 15.30
C GLY A 256 -14.27 33.28 15.45
N VAL A 257 -15.04 33.47 14.37
CA VAL A 257 -16.28 34.28 14.35
C VAL A 257 -17.52 33.40 14.20
N TRP A 258 -17.47 32.44 13.29
CA TRP A 258 -18.58 31.53 12.99
C TRP A 258 -18.63 30.32 13.92
N ASP A 259 -17.58 30.09 14.71
CA ASP A 259 -17.50 29.02 15.71
C ASP A 259 -17.92 27.67 15.11
N ARG A 260 -18.68 26.86 15.85
CA ARG A 260 -19.20 25.55 15.43
C ARG A 260 -20.04 25.60 14.15
N TYR A 261 -20.58 26.74 13.71
CA TYR A 261 -21.28 26.78 12.41
C TYR A 261 -20.35 26.47 11.25
N LEU A 262 -19.07 26.90 11.32
CA LEU A 262 -18.11 26.59 10.25
C LEU A 262 -17.72 25.10 10.27
N SER A 263 -17.59 24.49 11.46
CA SER A 263 -17.30 23.06 11.56
C SER A 263 -18.44 22.19 11.02
N TYR A 264 -19.69 22.51 11.36
CA TYR A 264 -20.86 21.85 10.78
C TYR A 264 -21.04 22.17 9.30
N GLY A 265 -20.72 23.39 8.87
CA GLY A 265 -20.70 23.77 7.46
C GLY A 265 -19.74 22.89 6.64
N ALA A 266 -18.54 22.63 7.17
CA ALA A 266 -17.60 21.70 6.55
C ALA A 266 -18.15 20.26 6.54
N ALA A 267 -18.73 19.81 7.65
CA ALA A 267 -19.33 18.47 7.72
C ALA A 267 -20.46 18.27 6.68
N LEU A 268 -21.22 19.32 6.41
CA LEU A 268 -22.33 19.34 5.46
C LEU A 268 -21.91 19.65 4.02
N GLY A 269 -20.61 19.89 3.78
CA GLY A 269 -20.04 20.14 2.46
C GLY A 269 -20.45 21.48 1.85
N VAL A 270 -20.60 22.53 2.67
CA VAL A 270 -20.97 23.88 2.22
C VAL A 270 -19.84 24.91 2.31
N THR A 271 -18.66 24.55 2.84
CA THR A 271 -17.50 25.45 3.02
C THR A 271 -16.42 25.25 1.95
N ARG A 272 -16.66 25.71 0.72
CA ARG A 272 -15.80 25.43 -0.44
C ARG A 272 -14.34 25.89 -0.27
N VAL A 273 -14.13 27.11 0.23
CA VAL A 273 -12.78 27.66 0.44
C VAL A 273 -12.05 26.92 1.55
N ALA A 274 -12.70 26.69 2.70
CA ALA A 274 -12.07 25.96 3.80
C ALA A 274 -11.65 24.53 3.41
N SER A 275 -12.52 23.78 2.73
CA SER A 275 -12.21 22.42 2.25
C SER A 275 -11.13 22.36 1.17
N ARG A 276 -10.93 23.45 0.42
CA ARG A 276 -9.81 23.57 -0.53
C ARG A 276 -8.48 23.83 0.19
N VAL A 277 -8.48 24.37 1.41
CA VAL A 277 -7.26 24.68 2.15
C VAL A 277 -6.87 23.54 3.08
N ILE A 278 -7.85 22.96 3.78
CA ILE A 278 -7.61 21.89 4.74
C ILE A 278 -7.38 20.59 3.98
N HIS A 279 -6.15 20.11 3.97
CA HIS A 279 -5.78 18.88 3.27
C HIS A 279 -5.12 17.89 4.22
N LEU A 280 -5.90 16.92 4.69
CA LEU A 280 -5.46 15.81 5.54
C LEU A 280 -5.23 14.51 4.73
N GLY A 281 -5.15 14.62 3.40
CA GLY A 281 -4.86 13.53 2.47
C GLY A 281 -3.37 13.43 2.11
N VAL A 282 -3.07 12.83 0.94
CA VAL A 282 -1.71 12.77 0.39
C VAL A 282 -1.29 14.16 -0.11
N ALA A 283 -0.07 14.59 0.21
CA ALA A 283 0.45 15.90 -0.18
C ALA A 283 0.73 15.98 -1.69
N ASP A 284 0.71 17.21 -2.24
CA ASP A 284 1.14 17.43 -3.63
C ASP A 284 2.65 17.25 -3.74
N ARG A 285 3.07 16.19 -4.43
CA ARG A 285 4.49 15.89 -4.67
C ARG A 285 5.26 17.06 -5.27
N LYS A 286 4.63 17.92 -6.08
CA LYS A 286 5.31 19.05 -6.73
C LYS A 286 5.58 20.23 -5.80
N ARG A 287 4.93 20.30 -4.64
CA ARG A 287 5.06 21.39 -3.67
C ARG A 287 5.04 20.81 -2.26
N LEU A 288 6.22 20.67 -1.68
CA LEU A 288 6.38 20.06 -0.37
C LEU A 288 6.60 21.12 0.70
N TRP A 289 6.07 20.88 1.89
CA TRP A 289 6.37 21.68 3.06
C TRP A 289 7.61 21.15 3.76
N SER A 290 8.49 22.06 4.14
CA SER A 290 9.65 21.78 4.99
C SER A 290 9.64 22.73 6.18
N SER A 291 9.93 22.19 7.36
CA SER A 291 10.29 22.95 8.56
C SER A 291 11.80 22.96 8.82
N TYR A 292 12.56 22.20 8.04
CA TYR A 292 14.01 22.09 8.16
C TYR A 292 14.66 23.43 7.80
N GLY A 293 15.48 23.99 8.69
CA GLY A 293 16.08 25.32 8.54
C GLY A 293 15.46 26.43 9.40
N GLY A 294 14.52 26.10 10.30
CA GLY A 294 14.06 27.00 11.37
C GLY A 294 12.69 27.65 11.16
N GLY A 295 12.01 27.37 10.06
CA GLY A 295 10.65 27.87 9.81
C GLY A 295 9.96 27.09 8.70
N TRP A 296 8.62 27.11 8.70
CA TRP A 296 7.81 26.48 7.66
C TRP A 296 7.95 27.22 6.33
N ARG A 297 8.40 26.50 5.30
CA ARG A 297 8.39 26.98 3.91
C ARG A 297 7.83 25.93 2.97
N GLN A 298 7.11 26.38 1.94
CA GLN A 298 6.68 25.53 0.85
C GLN A 298 7.71 25.61 -0.28
N VAL A 299 8.25 24.47 -0.69
CA VAL A 299 9.32 24.40 -1.69
C VAL A 299 8.85 23.61 -2.92
N PRO A 300 8.94 24.18 -4.14
CA PRO A 300 8.63 23.46 -5.36
C PRO A 300 9.68 22.37 -5.64
N VAL A 301 9.21 21.21 -6.12
CA VAL A 301 10.05 20.05 -6.43
C VAL A 301 10.02 19.75 -7.92
N THR A 302 11.21 19.69 -8.53
CA THR A 302 11.35 19.28 -9.93
C THR A 302 11.68 17.80 -10.03
N TYR A 303 10.73 17.02 -10.57
CA TYR A 303 10.90 15.60 -10.85
C TYR A 303 11.57 15.36 -12.20
N PRO A 304 12.39 14.31 -12.34
CA PRO A 304 12.86 13.89 -13.65
C PRO A 304 11.67 13.44 -14.52
N ALA A 305 11.52 14.03 -15.70
CA ALA A 305 10.46 13.71 -16.65
C ALA A 305 11.02 13.23 -18.00
N GLY A 306 10.29 12.35 -18.69
CA GLY A 306 10.58 11.90 -20.05
C GLY A 306 11.54 10.70 -20.18
N LEU A 307 11.99 10.47 -21.43
CA LEU A 307 12.92 9.43 -21.92
C LEU A 307 13.92 8.91 -20.87
N PRO A 308 14.42 7.65 -20.96
CA PRO A 308 15.29 7.03 -19.97
C PRO A 308 16.66 7.71 -19.92
N ARG A 309 16.69 8.91 -19.34
CA ARG A 309 17.84 9.78 -19.13
C ARG A 309 18.26 9.64 -17.68
N TYR A 310 17.33 9.70 -16.74
CA TYR A 310 17.61 9.72 -15.30
C TYR A 310 17.62 8.32 -14.69
N GLY A 311 18.37 8.14 -13.60
CA GLY A 311 18.39 6.89 -12.84
C GLY A 311 19.15 5.71 -13.47
N GLN A 312 19.77 5.88 -14.63
CA GLN A 312 20.45 4.77 -15.32
C GLN A 312 21.73 4.33 -14.59
N ALA A 313 21.99 3.02 -14.59
CA ALA A 313 23.27 2.47 -14.16
C ALA A 313 24.38 2.95 -15.12
N LEU A 314 25.57 3.23 -14.57
CA LEU A 314 26.71 3.74 -15.33
C LEU A 314 27.06 2.84 -16.52
N GLY A 315 27.09 1.52 -16.29
CA GLY A 315 27.42 0.54 -17.33
C GLY A 315 26.49 0.60 -18.53
N TRP A 316 25.20 0.91 -18.32
CA TRP A 316 24.24 1.04 -19.41
C TRP A 316 24.49 2.29 -20.26
N ILE A 317 24.89 3.40 -19.65
CA ILE A 317 25.22 4.63 -20.38
C ILE A 317 26.49 4.42 -21.21
N VAL A 318 27.52 3.79 -20.63
CA VAL A 318 28.77 3.44 -21.32
C VAL A 318 28.50 2.50 -22.50
N PHE A 319 27.70 1.45 -22.29
CA PHE A 319 27.31 0.52 -23.36
C PHE A 319 26.64 1.24 -24.54
N ARG A 320 25.68 2.14 -24.28
CA ARG A 320 25.02 2.94 -25.32
C ARG A 320 25.96 3.90 -26.03
N ALA A 321 26.90 4.51 -25.29
CA ALA A 321 27.91 5.38 -25.89
C ALA A 321 28.83 4.61 -26.84
N LEU A 322 29.29 3.42 -26.44
CA LEU A 322 30.10 2.54 -27.28
C LEU A 322 29.34 2.05 -28.51
N LEU A 323 28.08 1.64 -28.35
CA LEU A 323 27.25 1.18 -29.46
C LEU A 323 26.96 2.30 -30.47
N ALA A 324 26.56 3.47 -29.99
CA ALA A 324 26.33 4.64 -30.85
C ALA A 324 27.62 5.11 -31.53
N GLY A 325 28.74 5.10 -30.82
CA GLY A 325 30.06 5.43 -31.36
C GLY A 325 30.50 4.45 -32.45
N MET A 326 30.30 3.14 -32.22
CA MET A 326 30.61 2.09 -33.19
C MET A 326 29.76 2.22 -34.46
N ILE A 327 28.44 2.37 -34.33
CA ILE A 327 27.53 2.52 -35.48
C ILE A 327 27.81 3.83 -36.22
N GLY A 328 28.00 4.94 -35.50
CA GLY A 328 28.34 6.22 -36.10
C GLY A 328 29.65 6.14 -36.88
N TRP A 329 30.69 5.54 -36.29
CA TRP A 329 31.98 5.33 -36.94
C TRP A 329 31.89 4.46 -38.19
N THR A 330 31.15 3.34 -38.14
CA THR A 330 31.02 2.45 -39.31
C THR A 330 30.26 3.12 -40.45
N LEU A 331 29.16 3.84 -40.17
CA LEU A 331 28.40 4.56 -41.19
C LEU A 331 29.23 5.66 -41.86
N THR A 332 29.98 6.46 -41.08
CA THR A 332 30.85 7.50 -41.65
C THR A 332 32.03 6.89 -42.42
N ARG A 333 32.60 5.77 -41.96
CA ARG A 333 33.73 5.10 -42.62
C ARG A 333 33.34 4.40 -43.92
N ILE A 334 32.23 3.65 -43.95
CA ILE A 334 31.76 2.93 -45.15
C ILE A 334 31.51 3.92 -46.29
N VAL A 335 30.86 5.04 -45.98
CA VAL A 335 30.60 6.09 -46.97
C VAL A 335 31.86 6.87 -47.33
N GLY A 336 32.73 7.16 -46.35
CA GLY A 336 34.01 7.84 -46.59
C GLY A 336 34.92 7.05 -47.54
N VAL A 337 34.99 5.72 -47.37
CA VAL A 337 35.73 4.82 -48.26
C VAL A 337 35.08 4.75 -49.65
N ALA A 338 33.75 4.64 -49.73
CA ALA A 338 33.04 4.65 -51.01
C ALA A 338 33.23 5.98 -51.79
N LEU A 339 33.29 7.12 -51.10
CA LEU A 339 33.60 8.43 -51.68
C LEU A 339 35.06 8.54 -52.16
N LEU A 340 36.02 7.99 -51.40
CA LEU A 340 37.44 7.95 -51.76
C LEU A 340 37.71 7.02 -52.96
N ASP A 341 37.09 5.84 -53.00
CA ASP A 341 37.19 4.92 -54.14
C ASP A 341 36.54 5.51 -55.40
N SER A 342 35.37 6.13 -55.27
CA SER A 342 34.71 6.86 -56.38
C SER A 342 35.56 8.03 -56.89
N ALA A 343 36.33 8.68 -56.01
CA ALA A 343 37.27 9.75 -56.38
C ALA A 343 38.50 9.22 -57.12
N SER A 344 38.96 7.99 -56.82
CA SER A 344 40.07 7.35 -57.54
C SER A 344 39.68 6.77 -58.91
N GLY A 345 38.41 6.43 -59.12
CA GLY A 345 37.95 5.74 -60.32
C GLY A 345 37.56 6.63 -61.52
N SER A 346 37.20 7.91 -61.32
CA SER A 346 36.62 8.70 -62.43
C SER A 346 36.81 10.23 -62.39
N ALA A 347 37.65 10.80 -61.52
CA ALA A 347 37.63 12.26 -61.26
C ALA A 347 38.99 12.99 -61.40
N ALA A 348 39.75 12.69 -62.47
CA ALA A 348 40.96 13.45 -62.80
C ALA A 348 40.69 14.84 -63.44
N SER A 349 39.44 15.24 -63.71
CA SER A 349 39.13 16.50 -64.42
C SER A 349 37.98 17.37 -63.87
N ALA A 350 37.41 17.07 -62.70
CA ALA A 350 36.33 17.89 -62.13
C ALA A 350 36.83 18.96 -61.14
N SER A 351 36.36 20.21 -61.31
CA SER A 351 36.68 21.34 -60.42
C SER A 351 36.19 21.10 -58.97
N PRO A 352 36.85 21.68 -57.94
CA PRO A 352 36.53 21.42 -56.54
C PRO A 352 35.05 21.65 -56.17
N GLY A 353 34.36 22.58 -56.85
CA GLY A 353 32.95 22.90 -56.64
C GLY A 353 31.96 21.88 -57.22
N ALA A 354 32.31 21.17 -58.31
CA ALA A 354 31.43 20.17 -58.93
C ALA A 354 31.38 18.83 -58.16
N ARG A 355 32.32 18.62 -57.23
CA ARG A 355 32.40 17.41 -56.38
C ARG A 355 31.38 17.38 -55.24
N TRP A 356 30.79 18.52 -54.87
CA TRP A 356 29.82 18.63 -53.78
C TRP A 356 28.37 18.48 -54.26
N THR A 357 28.11 18.73 -55.55
CA THR A 357 26.77 18.64 -56.16
C THR A 357 26.37 17.23 -56.59
N SER A 358 27.27 16.24 -56.49
CA SER A 358 27.05 14.86 -56.94
C SER A 358 26.86 13.84 -55.81
N ILE A 359 26.74 14.29 -54.55
CA ILE A 359 26.48 13.38 -53.42
C ILE A 359 25.00 13.03 -53.42
N ASP A 360 24.69 11.76 -53.65
CA ASP A 360 23.33 11.22 -53.57
C ASP A 360 22.67 11.57 -52.21
N PRO A 361 21.45 12.11 -52.17
CA PRO A 361 20.74 12.45 -50.93
C PRO A 361 20.72 11.33 -49.89
N VAL A 362 20.68 10.06 -50.30
CA VAL A 362 20.75 8.91 -49.40
C VAL A 362 22.10 8.84 -48.69
N THR A 363 23.19 9.05 -49.44
CA THR A 363 24.57 9.07 -48.91
C THR A 363 24.78 10.22 -47.92
N LEU A 364 24.26 11.41 -48.24
CA LEU A 364 24.29 12.58 -47.35
C LEU A 364 23.49 12.33 -46.07
N GLY A 365 22.32 11.68 -46.18
CA GLY A 365 21.52 11.25 -45.03
C GLY A 365 22.26 10.29 -44.10
N VAL A 366 22.94 9.29 -44.66
CA VAL A 366 23.72 8.30 -43.89
C VAL A 366 24.92 8.96 -43.16
N ILE A 367 25.65 9.86 -43.82
CA ILE A 367 26.75 10.61 -43.17
C ILE A 367 26.21 11.47 -42.03
N THR A 368 25.14 12.21 -42.28
CA THR A 368 24.53 13.09 -41.28
C THR A 368 24.07 12.28 -40.08
N PHE A 369 23.43 11.13 -40.30
CA PHE A 369 23.01 10.23 -39.23
C PHE A 369 24.21 9.64 -38.46
N GLY A 370 25.29 9.25 -39.14
CA GLY A 370 26.53 8.78 -38.52
C GLY A 370 27.18 9.86 -37.63
N LEU A 371 27.26 11.10 -38.12
CA LEU A 371 27.78 12.24 -37.35
C LEU A 371 26.89 12.57 -36.14
N LEU A 372 25.56 12.51 -36.29
CA LEU A 372 24.63 12.68 -35.17
C LEU A 372 24.83 11.60 -34.09
N LEU A 373 25.05 10.34 -34.49
CA LEU A 373 25.34 9.25 -33.55
C LEU A 373 26.69 9.42 -32.84
N LEU A 374 27.74 9.86 -33.55
CA LEU A 374 29.03 10.18 -32.95
C LEU A 374 28.92 11.35 -31.96
N GLY A 375 28.19 12.41 -32.32
CA GLY A 375 27.88 13.53 -31.42
C GLY A 375 27.10 13.08 -30.18
N TYR A 376 26.13 12.18 -30.36
CA TYR A 376 25.38 11.58 -29.26
C TYR A 376 26.25 10.71 -28.35
N ALA A 377 27.16 9.91 -28.92
CA ALA A 377 28.12 9.11 -28.16
C ALA A 377 29.07 10.00 -27.34
N ALA A 378 29.61 11.07 -27.95
CA ALA A 378 30.45 12.04 -27.27
C ALA A 378 29.69 12.71 -26.11
N TYR A 379 28.44 13.11 -26.31
CA TYR A 379 27.58 13.64 -25.26
C TYR A 379 27.38 12.65 -24.10
N LEU A 380 27.16 11.37 -24.38
CA LEU A 380 27.05 10.34 -23.33
C LEU A 380 28.36 10.13 -22.58
N VAL A 381 29.51 10.18 -23.26
CA VAL A 381 30.83 10.08 -22.62
C VAL A 381 31.06 11.26 -21.68
N VAL A 382 30.81 12.50 -22.13
CA VAL A 382 30.91 13.70 -21.30
C VAL A 382 30.04 13.55 -20.05
N ARG A 383 28.81 13.06 -20.21
CA ARG A 383 27.89 12.81 -19.10
C ARG A 383 28.46 11.82 -18.08
N VAL A 384 29.03 10.71 -18.54
CA VAL A 384 29.66 9.70 -17.69
C VAL A 384 30.85 10.27 -16.93
N VAL A 385 31.70 11.05 -17.61
CA VAL A 385 32.87 11.68 -17.01
C VAL A 385 32.46 12.67 -15.92
N ILE A 386 31.48 13.54 -16.19
CA ILE A 386 30.98 14.50 -15.20
C ILE A 386 30.41 13.77 -13.98
N ASP A 387 29.60 12.74 -14.18
CA ASP A 387 29.01 11.95 -13.08
C ASP A 387 30.04 11.17 -12.25
N LEU A 388 31.24 10.90 -12.80
CA LEU A 388 32.33 10.24 -12.08
C LEU A 388 33.24 11.21 -11.34
N VAL A 389 33.52 12.37 -11.93
CA VAL A 389 34.49 13.35 -11.41
C VAL A 389 33.84 14.33 -10.43
N ALA A 390 32.54 14.58 -10.56
CA ALA A 390 31.81 15.54 -9.74
C ALA A 390 30.63 14.92 -8.95
N PRO A 391 30.85 13.91 -8.10
CA PRO A 391 29.83 13.51 -7.13
C PRO A 391 29.60 14.65 -6.12
N ALA A 392 28.34 14.86 -5.76
CA ALA A 392 27.95 15.86 -4.76
C ALA A 392 27.38 15.16 -3.53
N ASP A 393 27.68 15.68 -2.35
CA ASP A 393 27.05 15.26 -1.10
C ASP A 393 25.96 16.28 -0.77
N VAL A 394 24.73 15.80 -0.58
CA VAL A 394 23.56 16.62 -0.21
C VAL A 394 23.11 16.17 1.17
N THR A 395 23.18 17.07 2.14
CA THR A 395 22.79 16.80 3.53
C THR A 395 21.50 17.52 3.84
N GLY A 396 20.52 16.82 4.41
CA GLY A 396 19.22 17.40 4.68
C GLY A 396 18.17 16.41 5.18
N GLU A 397 16.95 16.90 5.41
CA GLU A 397 15.81 16.08 5.81
C GLU A 397 15.13 15.43 4.59
N VAL A 398 14.76 14.15 4.69
CA VAL A 398 13.99 13.43 3.67
C VAL A 398 12.53 13.86 3.70
N LEU A 399 12.12 14.69 2.74
CA LEU A 399 10.75 15.21 2.63
C LEU A 399 9.81 14.31 1.80
N TRP A 400 10.36 13.51 0.87
CA TRP A 400 9.57 12.64 0.00
C TRP A 400 10.29 11.35 -0.34
N HIS A 401 9.57 10.24 -0.30
CA HIS A 401 10.03 8.92 -0.71
C HIS A 401 8.89 8.16 -1.40
N GLN A 402 9.05 7.77 -2.67
CA GLN A 402 7.99 7.08 -3.42
C GLN A 402 8.53 6.19 -4.54
N VAL A 403 7.94 5.02 -4.76
CA VAL A 403 8.24 4.15 -5.91
C VAL A 403 7.99 4.88 -7.23
N TRP A 404 8.97 4.89 -8.13
CA TRP A 404 8.88 5.50 -9.46
C TRP A 404 8.77 4.48 -10.59
N GLN A 405 9.71 3.54 -10.66
CA GLN A 405 9.77 2.53 -11.72
C GLN A 405 9.56 1.16 -11.12
N VAL A 406 8.72 0.36 -11.78
CA VAL A 406 8.41 -1.01 -11.39
C VAL A 406 8.67 -1.89 -12.60
N HIS A 407 9.31 -3.03 -12.38
CA HIS A 407 9.47 -4.06 -13.38
C HIS A 407 8.23 -4.96 -13.34
N SER A 408 7.43 -4.93 -14.40
CA SER A 408 6.35 -5.91 -14.60
C SER A 408 6.95 -7.14 -15.27
N SER A 409 6.99 -8.27 -14.57
CA SER A 409 7.24 -9.56 -15.21
C SER A 409 5.98 -10.01 -15.94
N ASP A 410 6.12 -10.44 -17.19
CA ASP A 410 5.00 -10.90 -18.04
C ASP A 410 4.46 -12.28 -17.58
N SER A 411 5.17 -12.96 -16.67
CA SER A 411 4.86 -14.32 -16.24
C SER A 411 4.30 -14.45 -14.82
N ASP A 412 4.29 -13.38 -14.02
CA ASP A 412 3.80 -13.46 -12.64
C ASP A 412 3.33 -12.09 -12.15
N SER A 413 2.19 -12.05 -11.44
CA SER A 413 1.54 -10.82 -10.94
C SER A 413 2.36 -10.01 -9.91
N SER A 414 3.63 -10.39 -9.66
CA SER A 414 4.56 -9.70 -8.78
C SER A 414 5.31 -8.60 -9.53
N SER A 415 4.95 -7.35 -9.28
CA SER A 415 5.64 -6.18 -9.81
C SER A 415 6.76 -5.76 -8.85
N THR A 416 8.03 -5.81 -9.25
CA THR A 416 9.16 -5.45 -8.37
C THR A 416 9.60 -3.99 -8.56
N PRO A 417 9.65 -3.17 -7.49
CA PRO A 417 10.11 -1.79 -7.61
C PRO A 417 11.61 -1.76 -7.98
N VAL A 418 11.97 -0.90 -8.92
CA VAL A 418 13.33 -0.74 -9.46
C VAL A 418 13.99 0.53 -8.92
N ASN A 419 13.26 1.64 -8.95
CA ASN A 419 13.76 2.95 -8.53
C ASN A 419 12.67 3.71 -7.78
N HIS A 420 13.09 4.48 -6.79
CA HIS A 420 12.28 5.40 -6.00
C HIS A 420 12.68 6.84 -6.28
N TYR A 421 11.76 7.76 -6.03
CA TYR A 421 12.03 9.18 -5.86
C TYR A 421 12.42 9.45 -4.42
N LEU A 422 13.50 10.20 -4.25
CA LEU A 422 13.95 10.73 -2.97
C LEU A 422 14.09 12.26 -3.09
N VAL A 423 13.43 13.00 -2.20
CA VAL A 423 13.60 14.45 -2.09
C VAL A 423 14.21 14.76 -0.73
N VAL A 424 15.34 15.46 -0.76
CA VAL A 424 16.10 15.87 0.43
C VAL A 424 16.16 17.39 0.44
N ASP A 425 15.88 18.00 1.59
CA ASP A 425 15.93 19.45 1.78
C ASP A 425 17.07 19.86 2.71
N ASP A 426 17.92 20.75 2.21
CA ASP A 426 19.13 21.23 2.87
C ASP A 426 18.90 22.43 3.81
N GLY A 427 17.67 22.93 3.90
CA GLY A 427 17.30 24.02 4.80
C GLY A 427 17.31 25.40 4.16
N HIS A 428 17.86 25.54 2.95
CA HIS A 428 18.19 26.85 2.36
C HIS A 428 17.80 26.96 0.89
N ALA A 429 17.53 25.84 0.20
CA ALA A 429 17.19 25.85 -1.21
C ALA A 429 15.75 26.35 -1.49
N ASP A 430 15.64 27.29 -2.42
CA ASP A 430 14.35 27.80 -2.94
C ASP A 430 13.63 26.80 -3.87
N GLN A 431 14.35 25.81 -4.39
CA GLN A 431 13.80 24.78 -5.26
C GLN A 431 14.50 23.44 -5.03
N LEU A 432 13.72 22.38 -4.81
CA LEU A 432 14.23 21.03 -4.61
C LEU A 432 14.21 20.21 -5.89
N ARG A 433 15.07 19.20 -5.93
CA ARG A 433 15.16 18.24 -7.03
C ARG A 433 14.88 16.85 -6.49
N ALA A 434 14.03 16.11 -7.19
CA ALA A 434 13.87 14.69 -6.90
C ALA A 434 15.06 13.91 -7.46
N TRP A 435 15.70 13.14 -6.58
CA TRP A 435 16.74 12.18 -6.87
C TRP A 435 16.14 10.80 -7.12
N VAL A 436 16.85 9.99 -7.90
CA VAL A 436 16.50 8.62 -8.21
C VAL A 436 17.28 7.71 -7.27
N LEU A 437 16.56 7.09 -6.34
CA LEU A 437 17.08 6.17 -5.34
C LEU A 437 16.89 4.72 -5.83
N PRO A 438 17.96 3.97 -6.07
CA PRO A 438 17.86 2.56 -6.46
C PRO A 438 17.23 1.69 -5.38
N GLN A 439 16.46 0.66 -5.76
CA GLN A 439 15.78 -0.25 -4.83
C GLN A 439 16.72 -0.87 -3.79
N GLU A 440 17.99 -1.12 -4.15
CA GLU A 440 18.97 -1.78 -3.28
C GLU A 440 19.30 -0.97 -2.02
N ILE A 441 19.23 0.37 -2.12
CA ILE A 441 19.51 1.31 -1.03
C ILE A 441 18.26 2.07 -0.58
N ALA A 442 17.10 1.80 -1.18
CA ALA A 442 15.84 2.46 -0.83
C ALA A 442 15.39 2.17 0.61
N GLY A 443 15.80 1.04 1.18
CA GLY A 443 15.51 0.68 2.56
C GLY A 443 16.40 1.35 3.62
N GLU A 444 17.44 2.10 3.21
CA GLU A 444 18.41 2.69 4.14
C GLU A 444 17.93 4.00 4.78
N CYS A 445 16.91 4.65 4.22
CA CYS A 445 16.34 5.89 4.75
C CYS A 445 14.81 5.89 4.73
N ARG A 446 14.23 6.68 5.62
CA ARG A 446 12.80 6.89 5.79
C ARG A 446 12.45 8.36 5.67
N LEU A 447 11.16 8.64 5.47
CA LEU A 447 10.61 10.00 5.53
C LEU A 447 10.88 10.61 6.92
N GLY A 448 11.38 11.84 6.93
CA GLY A 448 11.76 12.57 8.16
C GLY A 448 13.16 12.27 8.68
N ASP A 449 13.91 11.33 8.08
CA ASP A 449 15.31 11.11 8.45
C ASP A 449 16.16 12.31 7.99
N VAL A 450 17.13 12.73 8.82
CA VAL A 450 18.19 13.63 8.39
C VAL A 450 19.34 12.79 7.85
N VAL A 451 19.58 12.91 6.55
CA VAL A 451 20.51 12.07 5.80
C VAL A 451 21.56 12.90 5.07
N THR A 452 22.72 12.32 4.86
CA THR A 452 23.65 12.75 3.81
C THR A 452 23.59 11.76 2.68
N VAL A 453 23.19 12.22 1.50
CA VAL A 453 23.15 11.42 0.28
C VAL A 453 24.24 11.82 -0.67
N ARG A 454 25.00 10.83 -1.13
CA ARG A 454 25.99 11.02 -2.19
C ARG A 454 25.33 10.77 -3.52
N VAL A 455 25.30 11.79 -4.37
CA VAL A 455 24.51 11.79 -5.61
C VAL A 455 25.38 12.06 -6.84
N ARG A 456 24.90 11.58 -7.99
CA ARG A 456 25.40 11.94 -9.31
C ARG A 456 24.50 13.02 -9.90
N PRO A 457 24.98 14.27 -10.05
CA PRO A 457 24.11 15.40 -10.36
C PRO A 457 23.42 15.28 -11.73
N TRP A 458 24.06 14.70 -12.75
CA TRP A 458 23.51 14.65 -14.10
C TRP A 458 22.54 13.48 -14.30
N THR A 459 22.87 12.29 -13.80
CA THR A 459 21.93 11.15 -13.79
C THR A 459 20.87 11.24 -12.73
N ARG A 460 21.02 12.17 -11.78
CA ARG A 460 20.22 12.31 -10.57
C ARG A 460 20.16 11.01 -9.76
N ARG A 461 21.16 10.15 -9.86
CA ARG A 461 21.17 8.84 -9.19
C ARG A 461 21.85 8.95 -7.83
N VAL A 462 21.20 8.43 -6.79
CA VAL A 462 21.78 8.27 -5.47
C VAL A 462 22.73 7.08 -5.48
N ILE A 463 23.95 7.27 -4.96
CA ILE A 463 24.97 6.22 -4.86
C ILE A 463 24.94 5.60 -3.47
N ARG A 464 24.80 6.44 -2.44
CA ARG A 464 24.89 6.03 -1.04
C ARG A 464 24.05 6.95 -0.17
N VAL A 465 23.46 6.38 0.89
CA VAL A 465 22.76 7.11 1.93
C VAL A 465 23.47 6.89 3.26
N ALA A 466 23.60 7.97 4.05
CA ALA A 466 24.08 7.90 5.42
C ALA A 466 23.08 8.63 6.33
N VAL A 467 22.43 7.91 7.23
CA VAL A 467 21.47 8.50 8.18
C VAL A 467 22.24 9.09 9.35
N HIS A 468 22.06 10.39 9.60
CA HIS A 468 22.66 11.10 10.73
C HIS A 468 21.72 11.16 11.93
N ARG A 469 20.44 11.43 11.67
CA ARG A 469 19.40 11.44 12.68
C ARG A 469 18.20 10.69 12.11
N PRO A 470 17.81 9.54 12.70
CA PRO A 470 16.57 8.90 12.29
C PRO A 470 15.38 9.79 12.64
N ALA A 471 14.34 9.72 11.84
CA ALA A 471 13.04 10.28 12.17
C ALA A 471 12.62 9.76 13.55
N PRO A 472 11.91 10.57 14.36
CA PRO A 472 11.36 10.09 15.62
C PRO A 472 10.56 8.79 15.36
N GLU A 473 10.93 7.71 16.05
CA GLU A 473 10.19 6.46 15.99
C GLU A 473 8.84 6.71 16.66
N ILE A 474 7.82 6.98 15.85
CA ILE A 474 6.46 7.08 16.37
C ILE A 474 6.08 5.65 16.73
N ALA A 475 6.13 5.35 18.03
CA ALA A 475 5.53 4.15 18.56
C ALA A 475 4.08 4.13 18.07
N GLU A 476 3.74 3.17 17.21
CA GLU A 476 2.37 2.84 16.88
C GLU A 476 1.72 2.20 18.13
N GLN A 477 1.64 2.97 19.21
CA GLN A 477 1.13 2.55 20.49
C GLN A 477 -0.20 3.27 20.70
N TYR A 478 -1.19 2.85 19.92
CA TYR A 478 -2.58 2.98 20.31
C TYR A 478 -3.22 1.61 20.15
N ASP A 479 -3.56 1.03 21.30
CA ASP A 479 -4.17 -0.28 21.47
C ASP A 479 -5.26 -0.56 20.43
N ASP A 480 -5.01 -1.55 19.58
CA ASP A 480 -6.08 -2.33 18.92
C ASP A 480 -6.79 -3.28 19.93
N ALA A 481 -6.55 -3.13 21.24
CA ALA A 481 -7.08 -4.00 22.29
C ALA A 481 -8.61 -3.92 22.49
N ASP A 482 -9.29 -2.90 21.96
CA ASP A 482 -10.77 -2.81 22.05
C ASP A 482 -11.47 -3.19 20.73
N GLY A 483 -11.00 -4.26 20.10
CA GLY A 483 -11.80 -4.96 19.11
C GLY A 483 -12.93 -5.72 19.81
N GLU A 484 -14.17 -5.20 19.72
CA GLU A 484 -15.38 -6.03 19.84
C GLU A 484 -15.14 -7.36 19.16
N GLU A 485 -15.32 -8.44 19.93
CA GLU A 485 -15.31 -9.83 19.51
C GLU A 485 -15.88 -9.99 18.09
N THR A 486 -14.95 -9.99 17.15
CA THR A 486 -15.17 -10.38 15.77
C THR A 486 -13.97 -11.22 15.45
N GLY A 487 -14.19 -12.53 15.38
CA GLY A 487 -13.23 -13.50 14.88
C GLY A 487 -12.75 -13.08 13.50
N SER A 488 -11.69 -12.28 13.47
CA SER A 488 -10.80 -12.12 12.35
C SER A 488 -9.75 -13.20 12.48
N ALA A 489 -9.73 -14.10 11.51
CA ALA A 489 -8.70 -15.10 11.38
C ALA A 489 -7.31 -14.42 11.26
N GLY A 490 -6.35 -14.88 12.06
CA GLY A 490 -4.91 -14.66 11.79
C GLY A 490 -4.17 -13.62 12.64
N ALA A 491 -4.57 -13.34 13.89
CA ALA A 491 -3.69 -12.61 14.81
C ALA A 491 -2.70 -13.61 15.47
N ALA A 492 -1.43 -13.59 15.04
CA ALA A 492 -0.37 -14.26 15.77
C ALA A 492 -0.13 -13.52 17.11
N PRO A 493 0.09 -14.22 18.24
CA PRO A 493 0.38 -13.59 19.52
C PRO A 493 1.71 -12.83 19.41
N GLY A 494 1.75 -11.66 20.05
CA GLY A 494 2.89 -10.75 20.01
C GLY A 494 4.20 -11.44 20.41
N GLY A 495 5.21 -11.30 19.55
CA GLY A 495 6.61 -11.62 19.87
C GLY A 495 7.18 -12.91 19.28
N LEU A 496 6.40 -13.75 18.59
CA LEU A 496 6.93 -14.94 17.91
C LEU A 496 7.54 -14.57 16.55
N HIS A 497 8.84 -14.80 16.41
CA HIS A 497 9.60 -14.62 15.17
C HIS A 497 10.00 -15.99 14.61
N PRO A 498 9.29 -16.52 13.59
CA PRO A 498 9.56 -17.83 12.99
C PRO A 498 11.01 -17.99 12.53
N GLU A 499 11.66 -16.91 12.09
CA GLU A 499 13.07 -16.87 11.71
C GLU A 499 14.06 -17.22 12.83
N ARG A 500 13.63 -17.17 14.10
CA ARG A 500 14.46 -17.51 15.26
C ARG A 500 14.27 -18.96 15.72
N LEU A 501 13.30 -19.69 15.15
CA LEU A 501 13.00 -21.06 15.55
C LEU A 501 14.02 -22.05 14.96
N LEU A 502 14.48 -21.82 13.72
CA LEU A 502 15.48 -22.65 13.05
C LEU A 502 16.54 -21.77 12.38
N SER A 503 17.81 -22.13 12.54
CA SER A 503 18.91 -21.47 11.83
C SER A 503 19.19 -22.12 10.48
N ALA A 504 19.74 -21.35 9.53
CA ALA A 504 20.14 -21.88 8.23
C ALA A 504 21.20 -22.99 8.33
N ALA A 505 22.06 -22.96 9.36
CA ALA A 505 23.03 -24.01 9.61
C ALA A 505 22.37 -25.34 10.03
N GLU A 506 21.34 -25.29 10.88
CA GLU A 506 20.59 -26.46 11.34
C GLU A 506 19.76 -27.08 10.21
N VAL A 507 19.07 -26.24 9.43
CA VAL A 507 18.32 -26.70 8.26
C VAL A 507 19.26 -27.30 7.22
N GLY A 508 20.43 -26.69 7.00
CA GLY A 508 21.41 -27.21 6.05
C GLY A 508 22.05 -28.53 6.49
N ALA A 509 22.30 -28.70 7.79
CA ALA A 509 22.81 -29.95 8.35
C ALA A 509 21.77 -31.08 8.26
N ALA A 510 20.49 -30.79 8.54
CA ALA A 510 19.41 -31.77 8.47
C ALA A 510 19.08 -32.21 7.03
N LEU A 511 19.21 -31.30 6.05
CA LEU A 511 18.90 -31.56 4.65
C LEU A 511 20.14 -31.93 3.80
N GLY A 512 21.34 -31.94 4.41
CA GLY A 512 22.59 -32.29 3.71
C GLY A 512 23.00 -31.30 2.61
N MET A 513 22.52 -30.04 2.67
CA MET A 513 22.75 -29.04 1.63
C MET A 513 22.93 -27.64 2.22
N ARG A 514 23.65 -26.75 1.52
CA ARG A 514 23.77 -25.36 1.96
C ARG A 514 22.46 -24.61 1.69
N VAL A 515 21.90 -24.04 2.75
CA VAL A 515 20.69 -23.22 2.69
C VAL A 515 20.94 -21.84 3.28
N SER A 516 20.12 -20.86 2.87
CA SER A 516 20.09 -19.51 3.41
C SER A 516 18.67 -19.12 3.77
N LEU A 517 18.51 -18.35 4.85
CA LEU A 517 17.21 -17.83 5.26
C LEU A 517 16.87 -16.61 4.41
N VAL A 518 15.69 -16.63 3.78
CA VAL A 518 15.16 -15.48 3.03
C VAL A 518 14.62 -14.46 4.03
N ARG A 519 15.05 -13.20 3.88
CA ARG A 519 14.54 -12.11 4.70
C ARG A 519 13.08 -11.84 4.31
N PRO A 520 12.13 -11.81 5.26
CA PRO A 520 10.72 -11.59 4.94
C PRO A 520 10.53 -10.22 4.28
N GLU A 521 9.69 -10.16 3.24
CA GLU A 521 9.47 -8.93 2.45
C GLU A 521 8.56 -7.93 3.18
N SER A 522 7.82 -8.39 4.20
CA SER A 522 6.95 -7.57 5.02
C SER A 522 6.93 -8.00 6.48
N ALA A 523 6.61 -7.06 7.37
CA ALA A 523 6.37 -7.34 8.79
C ALA A 523 5.18 -8.29 9.01
N ALA A 524 4.27 -8.39 8.03
CA ALA A 524 3.20 -9.38 8.05
C ALA A 524 3.75 -10.78 7.80
N GLU A 525 4.53 -11.01 6.73
CA GLU A 525 5.16 -12.31 6.42
C GLU A 525 6.07 -12.80 7.56
N ALA A 526 6.85 -11.90 8.15
CA ALA A 526 7.71 -12.17 9.30
C ALA A 526 6.96 -12.68 10.55
N ARG A 527 5.63 -12.51 10.64
CA ARG A 527 4.84 -12.93 11.80
C ARG A 527 4.33 -14.37 11.73
N TRP A 528 4.30 -14.97 10.53
CA TRP A 528 3.69 -16.30 10.35
C TRP A 528 4.52 -17.27 9.52
N GLY A 529 5.61 -16.84 8.86
CA GLY A 529 6.42 -17.74 8.05
C GLY A 529 7.91 -17.40 7.98
N ALA A 530 8.74 -18.42 7.84
CA ALA A 530 10.16 -18.33 7.48
C ALA A 530 10.45 -19.27 6.30
N ARG A 531 11.26 -18.81 5.35
CA ARG A 531 11.59 -19.52 4.10
C ARG A 531 13.09 -19.73 3.97
N PHE A 532 13.50 -20.96 3.65
CA PHE A 532 14.89 -21.32 3.41
C PHE A 532 15.08 -21.71 1.95
N VAL A 533 16.11 -21.16 1.32
CA VAL A 533 16.45 -21.39 -0.09
C VAL A 533 17.85 -21.98 -0.26
N ASP A 534 18.04 -22.75 -1.32
CA ASP A 534 19.34 -23.29 -1.71
C ASP A 534 20.24 -22.23 -2.39
N GLY A 535 21.46 -22.62 -2.76
CA GLY A 535 22.40 -21.76 -3.50
C GLY A 535 21.93 -21.33 -4.90
N ARG A 536 20.81 -21.84 -5.40
CA ARG A 536 20.16 -21.46 -6.67
C ARG A 536 18.90 -20.61 -6.46
N GLY A 537 18.55 -20.28 -5.21
CA GLY A 537 17.37 -19.50 -4.86
C GLY A 537 16.06 -20.31 -4.84
N SER A 538 16.11 -21.64 -4.97
CA SER A 538 14.92 -22.51 -4.91
C SER A 538 14.52 -22.77 -3.47
N THR A 539 13.22 -22.73 -3.17
CA THR A 539 12.71 -22.94 -1.79
C THR A 539 12.81 -24.41 -1.40
N VAL A 540 13.58 -24.67 -0.34
CA VAL A 540 13.81 -26.03 0.18
C VAL A 540 12.97 -26.29 1.43
N LEU A 541 12.76 -25.28 2.27
CA LEU A 541 12.00 -25.44 3.51
C LEU A 541 11.15 -24.20 3.79
N VAL A 542 9.91 -24.42 4.23
CA VAL A 542 9.02 -23.37 4.73
C VAL A 542 8.57 -23.74 6.14
N VAL A 543 8.72 -22.81 7.08
CA VAL A 543 8.25 -22.96 8.46
C VAL A 543 7.12 -21.97 8.66
N ASN A 544 5.91 -22.46 8.91
CA ASN A 544 4.76 -21.64 9.21
C ASN A 544 4.36 -21.78 10.68
N VAL A 545 4.05 -20.65 11.31
CA VAL A 545 3.52 -20.57 12.66
C VAL A 545 2.05 -20.20 12.57
N VAL A 546 1.18 -21.08 13.04
CA VAL A 546 -0.26 -20.81 13.16
C VAL A 546 -0.61 -20.82 14.64
N ALA A 547 -0.90 -19.66 15.19
CA ALA A 547 -1.31 -19.55 16.58
C ALA A 547 -2.83 -19.55 16.70
N GLY A 548 -3.35 -20.46 17.52
CA GLY A 548 -4.70 -20.49 18.05
C GLY A 548 -5.85 -20.55 17.04
N GLY A 549 -7.05 -20.80 17.57
CA GLY A 549 -8.30 -20.65 16.83
C GLY A 549 -8.60 -21.73 15.78
N ARG A 550 -9.56 -21.42 14.89
CA ARG A 550 -10.20 -22.41 13.99
C ARG A 550 -9.24 -22.97 12.93
N MET A 551 -8.26 -22.18 12.48
CA MET A 551 -7.28 -22.62 11.48
C MET A 551 -6.21 -23.56 12.07
N ALA A 552 -5.72 -23.27 13.28
CA ALA A 552 -4.82 -24.18 14.00
C ALA A 552 -5.48 -25.56 14.23
N ARG A 553 -6.75 -25.56 14.68
CA ARG A 553 -7.54 -26.78 14.85
C ARG A 553 -7.80 -27.51 13.52
N ALA A 554 -8.12 -26.78 12.46
CA ALA A 554 -8.33 -27.38 11.14
C ALA A 554 -7.05 -28.03 10.58
N ALA A 555 -5.90 -27.35 10.71
CA ALA A 555 -4.60 -27.86 10.26
C ALA A 555 -4.20 -29.14 11.02
N LEU A 556 -4.43 -29.19 12.34
CA LEU A 556 -4.21 -30.39 13.16
C LEU A 556 -5.17 -31.53 12.80
N LEU A 557 -6.46 -31.24 12.62
CA LEU A 557 -7.45 -32.26 12.26
C LEU A 557 -7.15 -32.90 10.90
N LEU A 558 -6.75 -32.09 9.91
CA LEU A 558 -6.33 -32.59 8.60
C LEU A 558 -5.08 -33.46 8.74
N SER A 559 -4.08 -33.00 9.51
CA SER A 559 -2.82 -33.74 9.69
C SER A 559 -3.01 -35.04 10.47
N ARG A 560 -3.94 -35.09 11.42
CA ARG A 560 -4.35 -36.30 12.14
C ARG A 560 -5.08 -37.31 11.25
N SER A 561 -5.79 -36.83 10.23
CA SER A 561 -6.57 -37.68 9.32
C SER A 561 -5.71 -38.31 8.22
N PHE A 562 -4.64 -37.64 7.81
CA PHE A 562 -3.81 -38.04 6.65
C PHE A 562 -2.34 -38.34 7.00
N GLY A 563 -1.87 -38.02 8.20
CA GLY A 563 -0.47 -38.16 8.62
C GLY A 563 -0.23 -39.27 9.65
N GLN A 564 1.01 -39.76 9.71
CA GLN A 564 1.48 -40.69 10.74
C GLN A 564 1.85 -39.93 12.02
N ALA A 565 1.42 -40.43 13.18
CA ALA A 565 1.75 -39.80 14.45
C ALA A 565 3.26 -39.91 14.77
N LEU A 566 3.85 -38.82 15.26
CA LEU A 566 5.23 -38.75 15.72
C LEU A 566 5.26 -38.72 17.26
N PRO A 567 5.40 -39.88 17.94
CA PRO A 567 5.42 -39.92 19.40
C PRO A 567 6.65 -39.21 19.97
N GLY A 568 6.47 -38.41 21.02
CA GLY A 568 7.56 -37.72 21.73
C GLY A 568 7.98 -36.36 21.16
N VAL A 569 7.26 -35.82 20.16
CA VAL A 569 7.54 -34.50 19.57
C VAL A 569 6.40 -33.52 19.87
N GLY A 570 6.66 -32.53 20.73
CA GLY A 570 5.65 -31.56 21.17
C GLY A 570 4.53 -32.17 22.02
N ASP A 571 3.38 -31.51 22.06
CA ASP A 571 2.15 -32.06 22.68
C ASP A 571 1.53 -33.12 21.75
N GLU A 572 1.43 -32.81 20.45
CA GLU A 572 0.95 -33.70 19.40
C GLU A 572 1.65 -33.35 18.09
N ALA A 573 2.14 -34.36 17.34
CA ALA A 573 2.77 -34.16 16.05
C ALA A 573 2.43 -35.26 15.04
N TYR A 574 2.39 -34.89 13.76
CA TYR A 574 2.02 -35.73 12.62
C TYR A 574 2.96 -35.47 11.44
N ALA A 575 3.35 -36.54 10.74
CA ALA A 575 4.18 -36.49 9.55
C ALA A 575 3.41 -37.00 8.32
N THR A 576 3.56 -36.29 7.20
CA THR A 576 3.21 -36.77 5.85
C THR A 576 4.46 -36.73 4.96
N ARG A 577 4.34 -37.11 3.69
CA ARG A 577 5.48 -37.24 2.77
C ARG A 577 6.27 -35.94 2.56
N ASP A 578 5.58 -34.80 2.56
CA ASP A 578 6.11 -33.48 2.20
C ASP A 578 6.13 -32.48 3.36
N ARG A 579 5.56 -32.82 4.53
CA ARG A 579 5.41 -31.90 5.66
C ARG A 579 5.29 -32.61 6.99
N VAL A 580 5.63 -31.88 8.04
CA VAL A 580 5.40 -32.29 9.43
C VAL A 580 4.70 -31.16 10.17
N VAL A 581 3.75 -31.53 11.03
CA VAL A 581 2.93 -30.59 11.81
C VAL A 581 3.05 -30.98 13.26
N GLY A 582 3.27 -30.00 14.14
CA GLY A 582 3.33 -30.24 15.58
C GLY A 582 2.74 -29.09 16.39
N ARG A 583 2.12 -29.43 17.51
CA ARG A 583 1.53 -28.47 18.45
C ARG A 583 2.33 -28.41 19.73
N ARG A 584 2.46 -27.20 20.28
CA ARG A 584 2.86 -26.97 21.68
C ARG A 584 2.05 -25.81 22.25
N GLY A 585 1.24 -26.08 23.27
CA GLY A 585 0.26 -25.12 23.78
C GLY A 585 -0.80 -24.76 22.72
N ASP A 586 -1.05 -23.46 22.52
CA ASP A 586 -1.97 -22.95 21.48
C ASP A 586 -1.30 -22.67 20.14
N VAL A 587 -0.01 -23.01 19.98
CA VAL A 587 0.74 -22.76 18.74
C VAL A 587 0.93 -24.05 17.96
N VAL A 588 0.63 -23.98 16.66
CA VAL A 588 0.84 -25.05 15.68
C VAL A 588 1.95 -24.64 14.74
N LEU A 589 3.00 -25.47 14.67
CA LEU A 589 4.09 -25.35 13.72
C LEU A 589 3.86 -26.30 12.56
N LEU A 590 3.99 -25.77 11.34
CA LEU A 590 3.96 -26.52 10.09
C LEU A 590 5.32 -26.34 9.42
N VAL A 591 6.06 -27.43 9.24
CA VAL A 591 7.32 -27.45 8.48
C VAL A 591 7.07 -28.19 7.18
N LEU A 592 7.27 -27.52 6.05
CA LEU A 592 6.97 -28.01 4.71
C LEU A 592 8.26 -28.09 3.88
N HIS A 593 8.42 -29.17 3.14
CA HIS A 593 9.49 -29.34 2.16
C HIS A 593 8.88 -29.42 0.75
N PRO A 594 8.95 -28.34 -0.06
CA PRO A 594 8.21 -28.25 -1.32
C PRO A 594 8.64 -29.23 -2.42
N GLN A 595 9.87 -29.76 -2.37
CA GLN A 595 10.38 -30.75 -3.33
C GLN A 595 10.53 -32.12 -2.65
N GLU A 596 9.84 -33.17 -3.13
CA GLU A 596 9.95 -34.50 -2.51
C GLU A 596 11.40 -35.01 -2.55
N ALA A 597 12.03 -35.14 -1.37
CA ALA A 597 13.33 -35.78 -1.21
C ALA A 597 13.15 -37.15 -0.51
N PRO A 598 13.61 -38.26 -1.12
CA PRO A 598 13.54 -39.58 -0.48
C PRO A 598 14.36 -39.59 0.82
N GLY A 599 13.70 -39.87 1.95
CA GLY A 599 14.30 -39.84 3.30
C GLY A 599 14.05 -38.55 4.10
N GLY A 600 13.36 -37.55 3.53
CA GLY A 600 13.14 -36.23 4.15
C GLY A 600 12.28 -36.24 5.43
N GLY A 601 11.38 -37.20 5.62
CA GLY A 601 10.45 -37.22 6.75
C GLY A 601 11.11 -37.26 8.14
N ALA A 602 12.22 -37.98 8.29
CA ALA A 602 12.95 -38.07 9.55
C ALA A 602 13.73 -36.78 9.85
N ALA A 603 14.33 -36.16 8.82
CA ALA A 603 15.01 -34.87 8.95
C ALA A 603 14.01 -33.76 9.32
N LEU A 604 12.83 -33.76 8.70
CA LEU A 604 11.75 -32.83 9.01
C LEU A 604 11.22 -33.01 10.44
N ALA A 605 11.04 -34.25 10.90
CA ALA A 605 10.63 -34.53 12.29
C ALA A 605 11.65 -33.99 13.32
N GLY A 606 12.95 -34.13 13.06
CA GLY A 606 14.00 -33.56 13.90
C GLY A 606 14.02 -32.03 13.93
N LEU A 607 13.80 -31.39 12.77
CA LEU A 607 13.65 -29.94 12.68
C LEU A 607 12.40 -29.43 13.40
N LEU A 608 11.28 -30.14 13.28
CA LEU A 608 10.04 -29.81 14.00
C LEU A 608 10.24 -29.92 15.52
N ALA A 609 10.88 -30.98 16.00
CA ALA A 609 11.19 -31.15 17.42
C ALA A 609 12.07 -30.01 17.95
N THR A 610 13.09 -29.62 17.18
CA THR A 610 13.97 -28.49 17.51
C THR A 610 13.20 -27.17 17.56
N ALA A 611 12.34 -26.90 16.57
CA ALA A 611 11.53 -25.69 16.52
C ALA A 611 10.52 -25.63 17.68
N LEU A 612 9.83 -26.73 17.99
CA LEU A 612 8.90 -26.83 19.11
C LEU A 612 9.60 -26.70 20.47
N SER A 613 10.86 -27.12 20.59
CA SER A 613 11.64 -26.99 21.84
C SER A 613 11.94 -25.53 22.21
N ARG A 614 11.99 -24.64 21.21
CA ARG A 614 12.31 -23.21 21.34
C ARG A 614 11.09 -22.32 21.54
N LEU A 615 9.88 -22.88 21.51
CA LEU A 615 8.67 -22.15 21.84
C LEU A 615 8.57 -21.95 23.37
N PRO A 616 8.21 -20.75 23.86
CA PRO A 616 8.06 -20.49 25.28
C PRO A 616 6.93 -21.37 25.85
N ALA A 617 7.17 -21.98 27.02
CA ALA A 617 6.23 -22.90 27.66
C ALA A 617 4.95 -22.22 28.20
N ASP A 618 4.97 -20.89 28.36
CA ASP A 618 3.92 -20.10 29.03
C ASP A 618 2.83 -19.51 28.12
N VAL A 619 2.65 -20.01 26.89
CA VAL A 619 1.41 -19.75 26.13
C VAL A 619 0.33 -20.73 26.61
N ALA A 620 0.04 -20.69 27.92
CA ALA A 620 -0.91 -21.55 28.59
C ALA A 620 -2.28 -20.86 28.72
N ALA A 621 -3.27 -21.49 28.09
CA ALA A 621 -4.73 -21.50 28.33
C ALA A 621 -5.47 -20.23 28.81
N PRO A 622 -6.64 -19.89 28.23
CA PRO A 622 -7.53 -18.91 28.85
C PRO A 622 -7.95 -19.41 30.24
N ARG A 623 -7.78 -18.56 31.26
CA ARG A 623 -8.39 -18.76 32.59
C ARG A 623 -9.92 -18.84 32.43
N PRO A 624 -10.60 -19.66 33.25
CA PRO A 624 -12.03 -19.97 33.10
C PRO A 624 -12.94 -18.75 33.12
#